data_AF-A0A497S6Z9-F1
#
_entry.id   AF-A0A497S6Z9-F1
#
_cell.length_a   1.000
_cell.length_b   1.000
_cell.length_c   1.000
_cell.angle_alpha   90.00
_cell.angle_beta   90.00
_cell.angle_gamma   90.00
#
_symmetry.space_group_name_H-M   'P 1'
#
loop_
_entity.id
_entity.type
_entity.pdbx_description
1 polymer ?
#
loop_
_entity_poly.entity_id
_entity_poly.type
_entity_poly.pdbx_seq_one_letter_code
_entity_poly.pdbx_strand_id
1 'polypeptide(L)'
;MGKKPVSRREKDSESFLSPKKEYKIGDCMSKLPLAPFEKILKESRKGIRVSDSATKEFVFLMGEIAKDLAYECAELAEHANRKTILDSDVKLAGKRRK
;
A
#
# COMPACT_ATOMS: atom_id res chain seq x y z
N MET A 1 -5.75 -46.60 11.67
CA MET A 1 -4.66 -45.77 11.10
C MET A 1 -5.27 -44.44 10.63
N GLY A 2 -5.26 -43.43 11.51
CA GLY A 2 -5.84 -42.13 11.22
C GLY A 2 -5.03 -41.40 10.15
N LYS A 3 -5.71 -40.99 9.08
CA LYS A 3 -5.11 -40.07 8.10
C LYS A 3 -4.78 -38.78 8.84
N LYS A 4 -3.50 -38.43 8.94
CA LYS A 4 -3.08 -37.11 9.44
C LYS A 4 -3.79 -36.06 8.58
N PRO A 5 -4.50 -35.08 9.17
CA PRO A 5 -5.06 -34.01 8.37
C PRO A 5 -3.91 -33.23 7.75
N VAL A 6 -3.89 -33.19 6.41
CA VAL A 6 -3.02 -32.29 5.67
C VAL A 6 -3.32 -30.87 6.14
N SER A 7 -2.27 -30.16 6.55
CA SER A 7 -2.35 -28.86 7.18
C SER A 7 -3.21 -27.90 6.36
N ARG A 8 -4.08 -27.19 7.07
CA ARG A 8 -4.97 -26.09 6.65
C ARG A 8 -4.29 -24.93 5.86
N ARG A 9 -3.01 -25.03 5.52
CA ARG A 9 -2.14 -23.97 5.02
C ARG A 9 -1.98 -23.93 3.50
N GLU A 10 -2.54 -24.87 2.75
CA GLU A 10 -2.39 -24.93 1.29
C GLU A 10 -3.56 -24.30 0.51
N LYS A 11 -4.56 -23.71 1.19
CA LYS A 11 -5.71 -23.06 0.52
C LYS A 11 -5.63 -21.55 0.43
N ASP A 12 -4.67 -20.91 1.10
CA ASP A 12 -4.65 -19.45 1.16
C ASP A 12 -3.70 -18.85 0.12
N SER A 13 -2.71 -19.60 -0.39
CA SER A 13 -1.72 -19.08 -1.36
C SER A 13 -2.29 -18.69 -2.72
N GLU A 14 -3.48 -19.17 -3.07
CA GLU A 14 -4.20 -18.80 -4.30
C GLU A 14 -5.33 -17.77 -4.08
N SER A 15 -5.29 -17.02 -2.98
CA SER A 15 -6.22 -15.90 -2.71
C SER A 15 -5.55 -14.53 -2.59
N PHE A 16 -4.21 -14.47 -2.66
CA PHE A 16 -3.44 -13.26 -2.33
C PHE A 16 -3.29 -12.27 -3.48
N LEU A 17 -3.41 -12.69 -4.73
CA LEU A 17 -3.82 -11.77 -5.79
C LEU A 17 -5.34 -11.71 -5.78
N SER A 18 -5.89 -10.93 -4.84
CA SER A 18 -7.30 -10.59 -4.94
C SER A 18 -7.55 -10.02 -6.35
N PRO A 19 -8.49 -10.60 -7.11
CA PRO A 19 -8.81 -10.18 -8.47
C PRO A 19 -9.15 -8.70 -8.41
N LYS A 20 -8.42 -7.87 -9.19
CA LYS A 20 -8.66 -6.44 -9.43
C LYS A 20 -9.81 -5.91 -8.57
N LYS A 21 -9.56 -5.69 -7.28
CA LYS A 21 -10.61 -5.19 -6.41
C LYS A 21 -10.81 -3.78 -6.90
N GLU A 22 -11.90 -3.56 -7.61
CA GLU A 22 -12.26 -2.25 -8.14
C GLU A 22 -12.54 -1.37 -6.92
N TYR A 23 -11.49 -0.73 -6.42
CA TYR A 23 -11.59 0.18 -5.30
C TYR A 23 -12.43 1.34 -5.79
N LYS A 24 -13.69 1.38 -5.34
CA LYS A 24 -14.55 2.53 -5.54
C LYS A 24 -13.82 3.74 -4.97
N ILE A 25 -13.89 4.86 -5.70
CA ILE A 25 -13.23 6.16 -5.44
C ILE A 25 -13.59 6.76 -4.04
N GLY A 26 -14.30 6.05 -3.16
CA GLY A 26 -14.74 6.54 -1.84
C GLY A 26 -13.88 6.13 -0.63
N ASP A 27 -13.14 5.02 -0.65
CA ASP A 27 -12.65 4.43 0.61
C ASP A 27 -11.29 4.98 1.11
N CYS A 28 -10.42 5.47 0.23
CA CYS A 28 -9.12 6.05 0.61
C CYS A 28 -9.11 7.58 0.74
N MET A 29 -10.13 8.28 0.23
CA MET A 29 -10.24 9.73 0.32
C MET A 29 -10.42 10.23 1.77
N SER A 30 -10.86 9.37 2.69
CA SER A 30 -11.27 9.76 4.04
C SER A 30 -10.15 9.86 5.08
N LYS A 31 -8.90 9.44 4.79
CA LYS A 31 -7.86 9.30 5.83
C LYS A 31 -6.59 10.12 5.65
N LEU A 32 -6.22 10.51 4.43
CA LEU A 32 -4.99 11.27 4.20
C LEU A 32 -5.26 12.78 4.21
N PRO A 33 -4.44 13.58 4.91
CA PRO A 33 -4.66 15.02 5.03
C PRO A 33 -4.34 15.73 3.71
N LEU A 34 -5.21 16.61 3.21
CA LEU A 34 -4.96 17.31 1.93
C LEU A 34 -3.83 18.36 2.03
N ALA A 35 -3.82 19.16 3.10
CA ALA A 35 -2.92 20.32 3.21
C ALA A 35 -1.41 19.97 3.17
N PRO A 36 -0.92 18.90 3.83
CA PRO A 36 0.49 18.49 3.70
C PRO A 36 0.86 18.08 2.27
N PHE A 37 -0.02 17.39 1.56
CA PHE A 37 0.24 16.96 0.18
C PHE A 37 0.19 18.15 -0.79
N GLU A 38 -0.69 19.12 -0.56
CA GLU A 38 -0.70 20.38 -1.31
C GLU A 38 0.63 21.15 -1.14
N LYS A 39 1.18 21.19 0.08
CA LYS A 39 2.48 21.82 0.34
C LYS A 39 3.60 21.11 -0.44
N ILE A 40 3.65 19.78 -0.41
CA ILE A 40 4.61 18.98 -1.19
C ILE A 40 4.51 19.32 -2.69
N LEU A 41 3.29 19.43 -3.23
CA LEU A 41 3.08 19.80 -4.63
C LEU A 41 3.58 21.22 -4.94
N LYS A 42 3.35 22.19 -4.05
CA LYS A 42 3.85 23.57 -4.20
C LYS A 42 5.38 23.67 -4.10
N GLU A 43 6.00 22.81 -3.29
CA GLU A 43 7.46 22.74 -3.12
C GLU A 43 8.17 22.10 -4.32
N SER A 44 7.45 21.39 -5.19
CA SER A 44 8.03 20.78 -6.40
C SER A 44 8.73 21.79 -7.31
N ARG A 45 8.25 23.04 -7.38
CA ARG A 45 8.89 24.14 -8.10
C ARG A 45 8.37 25.50 -7.63
N LYS A 46 9.27 26.49 -7.57
CA LYS A 46 8.95 27.89 -7.23
C LYS A 46 7.85 28.45 -8.14
N GLY A 47 6.81 29.01 -7.52
CA GLY A 47 5.74 29.73 -8.21
C GLY A 47 4.62 28.86 -8.78
N ILE A 48 4.63 27.53 -8.56
CA ILE A 48 3.54 26.66 -8.96
C ILE A 48 2.30 26.91 -8.08
N ARG A 49 1.13 27.03 -8.74
CA ARG A 49 -0.18 26.98 -8.09
C ARG A 49 -0.73 25.57 -8.18
N VAL A 50 -1.46 25.16 -7.17
CA VAL A 50 -2.09 23.83 -7.08
C VAL A 50 -3.56 24.05 -6.84
N SER A 51 -4.43 23.39 -7.61
CA SER A 51 -5.87 23.43 -7.38
C SER A 51 -6.28 22.40 -6.34
N ASP A 52 -7.39 22.64 -5.65
CA ASP A 52 -7.94 21.69 -4.68
C ASP A 52 -8.23 20.32 -5.32
N SER A 53 -8.68 20.31 -6.57
CA SER A 53 -8.92 19.08 -7.35
C SER A 53 -7.63 18.30 -7.60
N ALA A 54 -6.54 18.98 -7.95
CA ALA A 54 -5.24 18.36 -8.16
C ALA A 54 -4.70 17.77 -6.85
N THR A 55 -4.86 18.47 -5.73
CA THR A 55 -4.49 17.94 -4.40
C THR A 55 -5.26 16.67 -4.06
N LYS A 56 -6.57 16.64 -4.30
CA LYS A 56 -7.40 15.44 -4.03
C LYS A 56 -6.96 14.26 -4.88
N GLU A 57 -6.76 14.48 -6.18
CA GLU A 57 -6.31 13.43 -7.10
C GLU A 57 -4.93 12.89 -6.73
N PHE A 58 -4.01 13.79 -6.37
CA PHE A 58 -2.67 13.40 -5.93
C PHE A 58 -2.71 12.57 -4.64
N VAL A 59 -3.53 12.96 -3.66
CA VAL A 59 -3.73 12.21 -2.41
C VAL A 59 -4.33 10.83 -2.68
N PHE A 60 -5.29 10.74 -3.61
CA PHE A 60 -5.87 9.47 -4.03
C PHE A 60 -4.79 8.55 -4.61
N LEU A 61 -4.01 9.03 -5.58
CA LEU A 61 -2.92 8.27 -6.20
C LEU A 61 -1.86 7.82 -5.18
N MET A 62 -1.47 8.71 -4.27
CA MET A 62 -0.53 8.38 -3.19
C MET A 62 -1.11 7.32 -2.24
N GLY A 63 -2.41 7.36 -1.98
CA GLY A 63 -3.11 6.34 -1.20
C GLY A 63 -3.04 4.96 -1.84
N GLU A 64 -3.25 4.86 -3.15
CA GLU A 64 -3.15 3.57 -3.86
C GLU A 64 -1.72 3.03 -3.85
N ILE A 65 -0.72 3.87 -4.15
CA ILE A 65 0.69 3.47 -4.07
C ILE A 65 1.07 3.04 -2.66
N ALA A 66 0.61 3.75 -1.63
CA ALA A 66 0.89 3.42 -0.24
C ALA A 66 0.26 2.09 0.18
N LYS A 67 -0.95 1.76 -0.30
CA LYS A 67 -1.60 0.47 -0.05
C LYS A 67 -0.80 -0.67 -0.66
N ASP A 68 -0.41 -0.54 -1.93
CA ASP A 68 0.36 -1.59 -2.60
C ASP A 68 1.71 -1.81 -1.91
N LEU A 69 2.37 -0.73 -1.50
CA LEU A 69 3.63 -0.79 -0.76
C LEU A 69 3.44 -1.44 0.62
N ALA A 70 2.34 -1.14 1.32
CA ALA A 70 2.02 -1.74 2.60
C ALA A 70 1.80 -3.26 2.49
N TYR A 71 1.15 -3.71 1.42
CA TYR A 71 0.98 -5.13 1.13
C TYR A 71 2.34 -5.81 0.94
N GLU A 72 3.21 -5.24 0.10
CA GLU A 72 4.55 -5.77 -0.13
C GLU A 72 5.39 -5.83 1.17
N CYS A 73 5.28 -4.81 2.02
CA CYS A 73 5.95 -4.81 3.33
C CYS A 73 5.43 -5.93 4.25
N ALA A 74 4.12 -6.20 4.21
CA ALA A 74 3.52 -7.27 4.98
C ALA A 74 3.98 -8.66 4.48
N GLU A 75 4.04 -8.87 3.16
CA GLU A 75 4.56 -10.10 2.57
C GLU A 75 6.03 -10.35 2.97
N LEU A 76 6.87 -9.31 2.94
CA LEU A 76 8.27 -9.42 3.38
C LEU A 76 8.39 -9.81 4.86
N ALA A 77 7.55 -9.22 5.72
CA ALA A 77 7.51 -9.58 7.13
C ALA A 77 7.04 -11.04 7.33
N GLU A 78 6.02 -11.47 6.59
CA GLU A 78 5.47 -12.83 6.63
C GLU A 78 6.48 -13.87 6.15
N HIS A 79 7.19 -13.60 5.05
CA HIS A 79 8.29 -14.46 4.57
C HIS A 79 9.43 -14.59 5.58
N ALA A 80 9.64 -13.56 6.39
CA ALA A 80 10.58 -13.59 7.52
C ALA A 80 9.98 -14.21 8.80
N ASN A 81 8.78 -14.81 8.73
CA ASN A 81 8.02 -15.38 9.84
C ASN A 81 7.76 -14.39 10.99
N ARG A 82 7.62 -13.10 10.67
CA ARG A 82 7.31 -12.04 11.64
C ARG A 82 5.87 -11.55 11.45
N LYS A 83 5.26 -11.09 12.56
CA LYS A 83 3.96 -10.39 12.56
C LYS A 83 4.09 -8.87 12.62
N THR A 84 5.32 -8.37 12.64
CA THR A 84 5.64 -6.94 12.77
C THR A 84 6.46 -6.53 11.56
N ILE A 85 5.95 -5.53 10.83
CA ILE A 85 6.67 -4.85 9.76
C ILE A 85 7.79 -4.02 10.40
N LEU A 86 9.02 -4.25 9.96
CA LEU A 86 10.20 -3.51 10.40
C LEU A 86 10.65 -2.52 9.33
N ASP A 87 11.52 -1.60 9.72
CA ASP A 87 12.14 -0.64 8.79
C ASP A 87 12.86 -1.33 7.63
N SER A 88 13.42 -2.52 7.88
CA SER A 88 14.07 -3.37 6.87
C SER A 88 13.11 -3.79 5.75
N ASP A 89 11.85 -4.10 6.07
CA ASP A 89 10.83 -4.49 5.08
C ASP A 89 10.47 -3.30 4.18
N VAL A 90 10.27 -2.12 4.80
CA VAL A 90 9.97 -0.87 4.08
C VAL A 90 11.11 -0.47 3.15
N LYS A 91 12.35 -0.55 3.64
CA LYS A 91 13.55 -0.27 2.82
C LYS A 91 13.68 -1.24 1.65
N LEU A 92 13.38 -2.52 1.85
CA LEU A 92 13.48 -3.54 0.82
C LEU A 92 12.39 -3.37 -0.25
N ALA A 93 11.13 -3.21 0.16
CA ALA A 93 10.01 -2.92 -0.74
C ALA A 93 10.28 -1.64 -1.57
N GLY A 94 10.75 -0.57 -0.92
CA GLY A 94 11.12 0.66 -1.60
C GLY A 94 12.27 0.54 -2.62
N LYS A 95 13.20 -0.41 -2.42
CA LYS A 95 14.28 -0.69 -3.38
C LYS A 95 13.80 -1.51 -4.58
N ARG A 96 12.86 -2.43 -4.40
CA ARG A 96 12.33 -3.29 -5.48
C ARG A 96 11.52 -2.52 -6.52
N ARG A 97 10.98 -1.35 -6.15
CA ARG A 97 10.17 -0.48 -7.03
C ARG A 97 10.96 0.58 -7.82
N LYS A 98 12.28 0.70 -7.62
CA LYS A 98 13.13 1.60 -8.42
C LYS A 98 13.44 0.99 -9.78
#